data_AF-A0A8H6LBY4-F1
#
_entry.id   AF-A0A8H6LBY4-F1
#
_cell.length_a   1.000
_cell.length_b   1.000
_cell.length_c   1.000
_cell.angle_alpha   90.00
_cell.angle_beta   90.00
_cell.angle_gamma   90.00
#
_symmetry.space_group_name_H-M   'P 1'
#
loop_
_entity.id
_entity.type
_entity.pdbx_description
1 polymer ?
#
loop_
_entity_poly.entity_id
_entity_poly.type
_entity_poly.pdbx_seq_one_letter_code
_entity_poly.pdbx_strand_id
1 'polypeptide(L)'
;MSSSEKLSDAERRVQKTARKCHASAEALLEELRYVTDKQKSNDCMGAVAYVVKSKLHRKKIERIEVRFKNDQQELQTILQSEILSQNKAKKYLEMEGFQNVDMGIQILRMSFVVCQDP
;
A
#
# COMPACT_ATOMS: atom_id res chain seq x y z
N MET A 1 8.69 -56.21 -3.12
CA MET A 1 9.70 -55.11 -3.08
C MET A 1 8.94 -53.80 -3.22
N SER A 2 8.92 -52.96 -2.18
CA SER A 2 8.19 -51.69 -2.21
C SER A 2 9.09 -50.63 -2.85
N SER A 3 8.78 -50.26 -4.10
CA SER A 3 9.42 -49.15 -4.78
C SER A 3 9.00 -47.85 -4.09
N SER A 4 9.90 -47.31 -3.27
CA SER A 4 9.76 -45.94 -2.76
C SER A 4 9.99 -44.97 -3.92
N GLU A 5 8.97 -44.77 -4.75
CA GLU A 5 8.98 -43.74 -5.80
C GLU A 5 9.20 -42.37 -5.15
N LYS A 6 10.36 -41.77 -5.43
CA LYS A 6 10.68 -40.43 -4.93
C LYS A 6 9.84 -39.43 -5.69
N LEU A 7 8.90 -38.79 -4.97
CA LEU A 7 8.11 -37.67 -5.49
C LEU A 7 9.01 -36.64 -6.17
N SER A 8 8.57 -36.18 -7.35
CA SER A 8 9.17 -35.05 -8.03
C SER A 8 9.11 -33.78 -7.17
N ASP A 9 9.95 -32.80 -7.47
CA ASP A 9 9.97 -31.55 -6.69
C ASP A 9 8.64 -30.79 -6.77
N ALA A 10 7.92 -30.89 -7.88
CA ALA A 10 6.58 -30.30 -8.02
C ALA A 10 5.57 -30.98 -7.09
N GLU A 11 5.52 -32.30 -7.08
CA GLU A 11 4.63 -33.08 -6.21
C GLU A 11 4.96 -32.85 -4.73
N ARG A 12 6.25 -32.75 -4.39
CA ARG A 12 6.68 -32.43 -3.02
C ARG A 12 6.21 -31.04 -2.59
N ARG A 13 6.26 -30.04 -3.47
CA ARG A 13 5.72 -28.70 -3.19
C ARG A 13 4.22 -28.72 -3.00
N VAL A 14 3.49 -29.40 -3.87
CA VAL A 14 2.03 -29.55 -3.76
C VAL A 14 1.65 -30.26 -2.46
N GLN A 15 2.29 -31.37 -2.13
CA GLN A 15 2.04 -32.11 -0.89
C GLN A 15 2.36 -31.26 0.35
N LYS A 16 3.45 -30.48 0.32
CA LYS A 16 3.79 -29.55 1.41
C LYS A 16 2.71 -28.47 1.58
N THR A 17 2.19 -27.93 0.49
CA THR A 17 1.09 -26.96 0.53
C THR A 17 -0.19 -27.60 1.05
N ALA A 18 -0.56 -28.79 0.56
CA ALA A 18 -1.73 -29.52 1.03
C ALA A 18 -1.67 -29.79 2.54
N ARG A 19 -0.51 -30.21 3.08
CA ARG A 19 -0.30 -30.40 4.52
C ARG A 19 -0.48 -29.08 5.31
N LYS A 20 0.03 -27.96 4.80
CA LYS A 20 -0.17 -26.65 5.42
C LYS A 20 -1.64 -26.21 5.40
N CYS A 21 -2.34 -26.45 4.30
CA CYS A 21 -3.77 -26.17 4.19
C CYS A 21 -4.56 -27.02 5.18
N HIS A 22 -4.25 -28.31 5.30
CA HIS A 22 -4.90 -29.20 6.25
C HIS A 22 -4.69 -28.74 7.70
N ALA A 23 -3.44 -28.47 8.11
CA ALA A 23 -3.16 -27.97 9.46
C ALA A 23 -3.85 -26.62 9.74
N SER A 24 -4.00 -25.77 8.72
CA SER A 24 -4.73 -24.51 8.84
C SER A 24 -6.23 -24.73 8.98
N ALA A 25 -6.80 -25.70 8.27
CA ALA A 25 -8.20 -26.09 8.38
C ALA A 25 -8.52 -26.67 9.76
N GLU A 26 -7.65 -27.53 10.30
CA GLU A 26 -7.79 -28.06 11.66
C GLU A 26 -7.78 -26.96 12.72
N ALA A 27 -6.84 -26.00 12.61
CA ALA A 27 -6.79 -24.85 13.52
C ALA A 27 -8.08 -24.00 13.46
N LEU A 28 -8.62 -23.78 12.26
CA LEU A 28 -9.88 -23.04 12.08
C LEU A 28 -11.09 -23.79 12.65
N LEU A 29 -11.13 -25.12 12.52
CA LEU A 29 -12.19 -25.94 13.11
C LEU A 29 -12.15 -25.87 14.64
N GLU A 30 -10.96 -25.88 15.23
CA GLU A 30 -10.79 -25.73 16.68
C GLU A 30 -11.24 -24.35 17.17
N GLU A 31 -10.86 -23.29 16.46
CA GLU A 31 -11.34 -21.93 16.74
C GLU A 31 -12.87 -21.85 16.66
N LEU A 32 -13.47 -22.43 15.62
CA LEU A 32 -14.93 -22.45 15.44
C LEU A 32 -15.62 -23.20 16.58
N ARG A 33 -15.07 -24.34 17.00
CA ARG A 33 -15.61 -25.13 18.12
C ARG A 33 -15.61 -24.31 19.40
N TYR A 34 -14.48 -23.70 19.74
CA TYR A 34 -14.35 -22.88 20.94
C TYR A 34 -15.32 -21.68 20.92
N VAL A 35 -15.39 -20.96 19.80
CA VAL A 35 -16.31 -19.80 19.64
C VAL A 35 -17.76 -20.24 19.80
N THR A 36 -18.14 -21.39 19.23
CA THR A 36 -19.49 -21.94 19.33
C THR A 36 -19.83 -22.30 20.78
N ASP A 37 -18.90 -22.90 21.52
CA ASP A 37 -19.12 -23.24 22.93
C ASP A 37 -19.23 -21.99 23.81
N LYS A 38 -18.44 -20.94 23.52
CA LYS A 38 -18.54 -19.64 24.17
C LYS A 38 -19.83 -18.88 23.84
N GLN A 39 -20.31 -19.01 22.61
CA GLN A 39 -21.61 -18.48 22.21
C GLN A 39 -22.75 -19.16 22.99
N LYS A 40 -22.72 -20.49 23.13
CA LYS A 40 -23.70 -21.24 23.96
C LYS A 40 -23.69 -20.79 25.41
N SER A 41 -22.52 -20.42 25.95
CA SER A 41 -22.40 -19.89 27.32
C SER A 41 -22.64 -18.37 27.41
N ASN A 42 -23.06 -17.71 26.33
CA ASN A 42 -23.27 -16.26 26.22
C ASN A 42 -22.03 -15.42 26.60
N ASP A 43 -20.83 -15.99 26.48
CA ASP A 43 -19.54 -15.37 26.80
C ASP A 43 -18.88 -14.81 25.52
N CYS A 44 -19.48 -13.74 24.99
CA CYS A 44 -19.02 -13.11 23.75
C CYS A 44 -17.57 -12.57 23.87
N MET A 45 -17.19 -12.05 25.04
CA MET A 45 -15.84 -11.52 25.27
C MET A 45 -14.79 -12.64 25.34
N GLY A 46 -15.12 -13.79 25.90
CA GLY A 46 -14.25 -14.97 25.88
C GLY A 46 -14.00 -15.52 24.48
N ALA A 47 -15.02 -15.50 23.61
CA ALA A 47 -14.87 -15.86 22.20
C ALA A 47 -13.92 -14.91 21.46
N VAL A 48 -14.15 -13.59 21.60
CA VAL A 48 -13.31 -12.56 20.97
C VAL A 48 -11.86 -12.65 21.46
N ALA A 49 -11.65 -12.77 22.78
CA ALA A 49 -10.32 -12.85 23.37
C ALA A 49 -9.53 -14.06 22.87
N TYR A 50 -10.18 -15.21 22.67
CA TYR A 50 -9.53 -16.42 22.16
C TYR A 50 -9.11 -16.27 20.69
N VAL A 51 -10.01 -15.79 19.83
CA VAL A 51 -9.73 -15.58 18.41
C VAL A 51 -8.57 -14.60 18.21
N VAL A 52 -8.59 -13.47 18.92
CA VAL A 52 -7.52 -12.46 18.86
C VAL A 52 -6.18 -12.99 19.40
N LYS A 53 -6.19 -13.84 20.43
CA LYS A 53 -4.98 -14.47 21.00
C LYS A 53 -4.44 -15.63 20.17
N SER A 54 -5.17 -16.13 19.19
CA SER A 54 -4.68 -17.22 18.34
C SER A 54 -3.37 -16.82 17.63
N LYS A 55 -2.44 -17.77 17.51
CA LYS A 55 -1.16 -17.54 16.80
C LYS A 55 -1.38 -17.21 15.31
N LEU A 56 -2.47 -17.69 14.72
CA LEU A 56 -2.80 -17.47 13.31
C LEU A 56 -3.20 -16.01 13.05
N HIS A 57 -4.15 -15.49 13.83
CA HIS A 57 -4.62 -14.10 13.67
C HIS A 57 -3.53 -13.11 14.09
N ARG A 58 -2.73 -13.41 15.12
CA ARG A 58 -1.56 -12.59 15.48
C ARG A 58 -0.59 -12.40 14.31
N LYS A 59 -0.17 -13.48 13.64
CA LYS A 59 0.70 -13.39 12.45
C LYS A 59 0.05 -12.68 11.26
N LYS A 60 -1.29 -12.70 11.18
CA LYS A 60 -2.02 -11.96 10.15
C LYS A 60 -2.02 -10.46 10.46
N ILE A 61 -2.24 -10.09 11.72
CA ILE A 61 -2.17 -8.71 12.22
C ILE A 61 -0.76 -8.15 12.03
N GLU A 62 0.28 -8.86 12.46
CA GLU A 62 1.69 -8.44 12.29
C GLU A 62 2.02 -8.15 10.82
N ARG A 63 1.53 -8.98 9.89
CA ARG A 63 1.72 -8.74 8.44
C ARG A 63 0.94 -7.54 7.91
N ILE A 64 -0.25 -7.29 8.45
CA ILE A 64 -1.06 -6.11 8.09
C ILE A 64 -0.36 -4.84 8.60
N GLU A 65 0.14 -4.84 9.84
CA GLU A 65 0.86 -3.72 10.43
C GLU A 65 2.12 -3.36 9.63
N VAL A 66 2.90 -4.36 9.19
CA VAL A 66 4.08 -4.13 8.34
C VAL A 66 3.68 -3.49 7.01
N ARG A 67 2.64 -4.02 6.34
CA ARG A 67 2.15 -3.42 5.09
C ARG A 67 1.67 -1.99 5.29
N PHE A 68 0.88 -1.75 6.32
CA PHE A 68 0.37 -0.42 6.64
C PHE A 68 1.50 0.60 6.85
N LYS A 69 2.57 0.22 7.55
CA LYS A 69 3.76 1.07 7.72
C LYS A 69 4.45 1.39 6.40
N ASN A 70 4.57 0.40 5.51
CA ASN A 70 5.16 0.60 4.19
C ASN A 70 4.31 1.54 3.34
N ASP A 71 3.01 1.31 3.29
CA ASP A 71 2.06 2.14 2.53
C ASP A 71 2.08 3.59 3.05
N GLN A 72 2.16 3.77 4.37
CA GLN A 72 2.30 5.09 5.00
C GLN A 72 3.60 5.79 4.59
N GLN A 73 4.72 5.06 4.53
CA GLN A 73 6.02 5.61 4.11
C GLN A 73 6.04 5.97 2.62
N GLU A 74 5.39 5.16 1.77
CA GLU A 74 5.22 5.44 0.35
C GLU A 74 4.40 6.72 0.13
N LEU A 75 3.24 6.83 0.80
CA LEU A 75 2.41 8.03 0.76
C LEU A 75 3.15 9.29 1.22
N GLN A 76 3.96 9.17 2.29
CA GLN A 76 4.78 10.28 2.76
C GLN A 76 5.82 10.71 1.71
N THR A 77 6.42 9.75 1.00
CA THR A 77 7.40 10.03 -0.07
C THR A 77 6.73 10.73 -1.26
N ILE A 78 5.55 10.25 -1.68
CA ILE A 78 4.77 10.87 -2.76
C ILE A 78 4.45 12.32 -2.39
N LEU A 79 3.91 12.55 -1.18
CA LEU A 79 3.56 13.90 -0.72
C LEU A 79 4.77 14.84 -0.71
N GLN A 80 5.92 14.38 -0.23
CA GLN A 80 7.15 15.17 -0.25
C GLN A 80 7.60 15.51 -1.67
N SER A 81 7.52 14.55 -2.59
CA SER A 81 7.87 14.77 -4.00
C SER A 81 6.96 15.79 -4.69
N GLU A 82 5.65 15.74 -4.39
CA GLU A 82 4.65 16.66 -4.92
C GLU A 82 4.90 18.10 -4.41
N ILE A 83 5.14 18.26 -3.10
CA ILE A 83 5.48 19.55 -2.51
C ILE A 83 6.75 20.14 -3.15
N LEU A 84 7.79 19.32 -3.36
CA LEU A 84 9.02 19.76 -4.02
C LEU A 84 8.77 20.16 -5.48
N SER A 85 7.95 19.40 -6.21
CA SER A 85 7.56 19.71 -7.57
C SER A 85 6.82 21.04 -7.67
N GLN A 86 5.80 21.26 -6.81
CA GLN A 86 5.05 22.50 -6.75
C GLN A 86 5.93 23.70 -6.38
N ASN A 87 6.84 23.54 -5.43
CA ASN A 87 7.82 24.57 -5.07
C ASN A 87 8.74 24.92 -6.24
N LYS A 88 9.15 23.92 -7.03
CA LYS A 88 9.97 24.13 -8.23
C LYS A 88 9.18 24.86 -9.32
N ALA A 89 7.94 24.47 -9.56
CA ALA A 89 7.04 25.15 -10.50
C ALA A 89 6.82 26.62 -10.10
N LYS A 90 6.60 26.89 -8.81
CA LYS A 90 6.47 28.24 -8.28
C LYS A 90 7.73 29.09 -8.54
N LYS A 91 8.92 28.52 -8.31
CA LYS A 91 10.18 29.22 -8.62
C LYS A 91 10.33 29.52 -10.11
N TYR A 92 9.92 28.62 -11.00
CA TYR A 92 9.92 28.92 -12.44
C TYR A 92 9.02 30.09 -12.78
N LEU A 93 7.80 30.15 -12.21
CA LEU A 93 6.90 31.30 -12.39
C LEU A 93 7.49 32.61 -11.86
N GLU A 94 8.20 32.58 -10.74
CA GLU A 94 8.89 33.75 -10.19
C GLU A 94 10.09 34.19 -11.06
N MET A 95 10.89 33.24 -11.57
CA MET A 95 12.06 33.50 -12.42
C MET A 95 11.69 33.94 -13.84
N GLU A 96 10.60 33.42 -14.41
CA GLU A 96 10.09 33.84 -15.73
C GLU A 96 9.58 35.28 -15.72
N GLY A 97 9.57 35.96 -14.56
CA GLY A 97 9.54 37.41 -14.55
C GLY A 97 8.33 37.96 -15.31
N PHE A 98 7.15 37.41 -15.09
CA PHE A 98 5.87 38.03 -15.47
C PHE A 98 5.60 39.33 -14.69
N GLN A 99 6.65 40.09 -14.35
CA GLN A 99 6.55 41.43 -13.84
C GLN A 99 6.22 42.44 -14.94
N ASN A 100 6.31 42.11 -16.24
CA ASN A 100 5.94 43.07 -17.29
C ASN A 100 5.80 42.51 -18.72
N VAL A 101 4.93 41.51 -18.93
CA VAL A 101 4.50 41.15 -20.31
C VAL A 101 3.92 42.36 -21.05
N ASP A 102 3.23 43.24 -20.33
CA ASP A 102 2.75 44.52 -20.87
C ASP A 102 3.88 45.43 -21.36
N MET A 103 5.04 45.45 -20.69
CA MET A 103 6.18 46.24 -21.14
C MET A 103 6.83 45.62 -22.39
N GLY A 104 6.90 44.28 -22.46
CA GLY A 104 7.33 43.59 -23.68
C GLY A 104 6.40 43.86 -24.87
N ILE A 105 5.08 43.86 -24.63
CA ILE A 105 4.06 44.19 -25.63
C ILE A 105 4.11 45.68 -26.01
N GLN A 106 4.35 46.59 -25.06
CA GLN A 106 4.53 48.02 -25.34
C GLN A 106 5.80 48.30 -26.15
N ILE A 107 6.93 47.66 -25.83
CA ILE A 107 8.18 47.79 -26.59
C ILE A 107 7.98 47.31 -28.03
N LEU A 108 7.32 46.16 -28.23
CA LEU A 108 6.97 45.64 -29.56
C LEU A 108 6.02 46.58 -30.33
N ARG A 109 5.02 47.16 -29.66
CA ARG A 109 4.11 48.14 -30.29
C ARG A 109 4.83 49.44 -30.66
N MET A 110 5.72 49.95 -29.82
CA MET A 110 6.50 51.16 -30.12
C MET A 110 7.50 50.94 -31.25
N SER A 111 8.18 49.79 -31.28
CA SER A 111 9.10 49.46 -32.37
C SER A 111 8.40 49.25 -33.72
N PHE A 112 7.13 48.83 -33.73
CA PHE A 112 6.33 48.74 -34.95
C PHE A 112 5.88 50.11 -35.48
N VAL A 113 5.64 51.08 -34.60
CA VAL A 113 5.28 52.47 -34.97
C VAL A 113 6.50 53.22 -35.55
N VAL A 114 7.71 53.01 -35.01
CA VAL A 114 8.94 53.65 -35.52
C VAL A 114 9.33 53.15 -36.91
N CYS A 115 8.88 51.96 -37.32
CA CYS A 115 9.11 51.44 -38.68
C CYS A 115 8.02 51.81 -39.69
N GLN A 116 6.98 52.57 -39.30
CA GLN A 116 5.86 52.96 -40.17
C GLN A 116 5.76 54.48 -40.45
N ASP A 117 6.65 55.31 -39.90
CA ASP A 117 6.79 56.70 -40.35
C ASP A 117 7.68 56.76 -41.63
N PRO A 118 7.18 57.30 -42.77
CA PRO A 118 7.96 57.50 -43.99
C PRO A 118 9.07 58.56 -43.87
#